data_AF-A0A1Y2C2A1-F1
#
_entry.id   AF-A0A1Y2C2A1-F1
#
_cell.length_a   1.000
_cell.length_b   1.000
_cell.length_c   1.000
_cell.angle_alpha   90.00
_cell.angle_beta   90.00
_cell.angle_gamma   90.00
#
_symmetry.space_group_name_H-M   'P 1'
#
loop_
_entity.id
_entity.type
_entity.pdbx_description
1 polymer ?
#
loop_
_entity_poly.entity_id
_entity_poly.type
_entity_poly.pdbx_seq_one_letter_code
_entity_poly.pdbx_strand_id
1 'polypeptide(L)'
;MKLQAFLFATVISVSFAARADDFFRGVSRAELFRQTEFNMPTLRINLSKESYNRFQLTYKCLYDNSPLIENDNEDCYKAPWVNYTDVMTSLVNNKVVNTKELNEKQLKLINSPELGYSDFKSIVNASSILPMNEIFSQKYSYAPIPSFEDTDASLDFILNK
;
A
#
# COMPACT_ATOMS: atom_id res chain seq x y z
N MET A 1 -12.55 -52.12 30.42
CA MET A 1 -11.90 -51.59 29.20
C MET A 1 -11.66 -50.08 29.19
N LYS A 2 -12.42 -49.22 29.90
CA LYS A 2 -12.24 -47.76 29.86
C LYS A 2 -10.99 -47.22 30.60
N LEU A 3 -10.49 -47.93 31.61
CA LEU A 3 -9.33 -47.51 32.40
C LEU A 3 -7.99 -47.66 31.65
N GLN A 4 -7.88 -48.68 30.78
CA GLN A 4 -6.68 -48.94 29.97
C GLN A 4 -6.50 -47.91 28.85
N ALA A 5 -7.60 -47.42 28.26
CA ALA A 5 -7.56 -46.35 27.27
C ALA A 5 -7.09 -45.01 27.86
N PHE A 6 -7.46 -44.72 29.12
CA PHE A 6 -7.03 -43.51 29.83
C PHE A 6 -5.53 -43.55 30.17
N LEU A 7 -5.03 -44.70 30.60
CA LEU A 7 -3.59 -44.91 30.87
C LEU A 7 -2.73 -44.85 29.59
N PHE A 8 -3.26 -45.31 28.45
CA PHE A 8 -2.56 -45.18 27.18
C PHE A 8 -2.50 -43.72 26.70
N ALA A 9 -3.60 -42.96 26.87
CA ALA A 9 -3.65 -41.56 26.49
C ALA A 9 -2.69 -40.67 27.30
N THR A 10 -2.50 -40.96 28.60
CA THR A 10 -1.56 -40.24 29.46
C THR A 10 -0.10 -40.56 29.13
N VAL A 11 0.24 -41.81 28.80
CA VAL A 11 1.61 -42.18 28.41
C VAL A 11 2.02 -41.53 27.09
N ILE A 12 1.12 -41.46 26.11
CA ILE A 12 1.40 -40.81 24.82
C ILE A 12 1.65 -39.30 25.01
N SER A 13 0.87 -38.62 25.84
CA SER A 13 1.02 -37.18 26.08
C SER A 13 2.30 -36.81 26.86
N VAL A 14 2.74 -37.65 27.80
CA VAL A 14 4.03 -37.44 28.51
C VAL A 14 5.23 -37.68 27.58
N SER A 15 5.12 -38.60 26.62
CA SER A 15 6.18 -38.91 25.65
C SER A 15 6.45 -37.74 24.69
N PHE A 16 5.43 -36.96 24.34
CA PHE A 16 5.58 -35.77 23.50
C PHE A 16 6.18 -34.59 24.28
N ALA A 17 5.83 -34.42 25.56
CA ALA A 17 6.43 -33.39 26.41
C ALA A 17 7.92 -33.64 26.65
N ALA A 18 8.33 -34.89 26.90
CA ALA A 18 9.73 -35.24 27.13
C ALA A 18 10.64 -35.02 25.89
N ARG A 19 10.08 -35.08 24.66
CA ARG A 19 10.82 -34.78 23.42
C ARG A 19 10.93 -33.28 23.11
N ALA A 20 10.03 -32.45 23.63
CA ALA A 20 10.16 -31.00 23.53
C ALA A 20 11.35 -30.50 24.37
N ASP A 21 11.64 -31.13 25.51
CA ASP A 21 12.82 -30.82 26.32
C ASP A 21 14.14 -31.21 25.64
N ASP A 22 14.17 -32.27 24.83
CA ASP A 22 15.37 -32.70 24.08
C ASP A 22 15.78 -31.69 22.99
N PHE A 23 14.84 -30.94 22.41
CA PHE A 23 15.13 -29.98 21.34
C PHE A 23 16.02 -28.81 21.80
N PHE A 24 15.97 -28.47 23.10
CA PHE A 24 16.74 -27.37 23.69
C PHE A 24 17.84 -27.84 24.66
N ARG A 25 18.14 -29.14 24.72
CA ARG A 25 19.21 -29.64 25.59
C ARG A 25 20.57 -29.09 25.16
N GLY A 26 21.24 -28.40 26.09
CA GLY A 26 22.58 -27.84 25.89
C GLY A 26 22.59 -26.36 25.48
N VAL A 27 21.43 -25.75 25.22
CA VAL A 27 21.34 -24.31 24.96
C VAL A 27 20.53 -23.66 26.08
N SER A 28 21.14 -22.73 26.82
CA SER A 28 20.39 -22.00 27.84
C SER A 28 19.34 -21.11 27.16
N ARG A 29 18.18 -20.92 27.81
CA ARG A 29 17.19 -19.95 27.33
C ARG A 29 17.81 -18.58 27.12
N ALA A 30 18.71 -18.14 28.01
CA ALA A 30 19.42 -16.88 27.85
C ALA A 30 20.26 -16.81 26.56
N GLU A 31 20.85 -17.93 26.13
CA GLU A 31 21.62 -18.02 24.88
C GLU A 31 20.71 -17.94 23.65
N LEU A 32 19.55 -18.62 23.66
CA LEU A 32 18.55 -18.48 22.60
C LEU A 32 18.07 -17.03 22.48
N PHE A 33 17.71 -16.40 23.60
CA PHE A 33 17.29 -15.00 23.63
C PHE A 33 18.40 -14.05 23.14
N ARG A 34 19.67 -14.32 23.49
CA ARG A 34 20.81 -13.57 22.95
C ARG A 34 20.94 -13.68 21.44
N GLN A 35 20.73 -14.87 20.89
CA GLN A 35 20.87 -15.13 19.46
C GLN A 35 19.66 -14.67 18.63
N THR A 36 18.44 -14.67 19.19
CA THR A 36 17.21 -14.33 18.44
C THR A 36 16.69 -12.92 18.68
N GLU A 37 16.81 -12.37 19.91
CA GLU A 37 16.22 -11.08 20.27
C GLU A 37 17.26 -9.94 20.30
N PHE A 38 18.48 -10.21 20.76
CA PHE A 38 19.54 -9.19 20.81
C PHE A 38 20.33 -9.06 19.50
N ASN A 39 20.28 -10.08 18.65
CA ASN A 39 21.04 -10.14 17.41
C ASN A 39 20.12 -10.12 16.18
N MET A 40 19.17 -9.19 16.15
CA MET A 40 18.23 -9.04 15.03
C MET A 40 18.99 -8.85 13.71
N PRO A 41 18.65 -9.61 12.65
CA PRO A 41 19.27 -9.43 11.35
C PRO A 41 18.96 -8.04 10.80
N THR A 42 19.96 -7.44 10.14
CA THR A 42 19.72 -6.28 9.31
C THR A 42 19.03 -6.74 8.03
N LEU A 43 17.80 -6.27 7.80
CA LEU A 43 17.09 -6.45 6.55
C LEU A 43 17.45 -5.30 5.60
N ARG A 44 17.95 -5.61 4.41
CA ARG A 44 18.20 -4.62 3.37
C ARG A 44 17.33 -4.93 2.16
N ILE A 45 16.47 -3.98 1.79
CA ILE A 45 15.69 -4.05 0.56
C ILE A 45 16.47 -3.32 -0.53
N ASN A 46 16.83 -4.03 -1.59
CA ASN A 46 17.51 -3.45 -2.74
C ASN A 46 16.46 -3.10 -3.79
N LEU A 47 16.38 -1.82 -4.14
CA LEU A 47 15.52 -1.28 -5.18
C LEU A 47 16.37 -0.56 -6.22
N SER A 48 15.95 -0.61 -7.47
CA SER A 48 16.51 0.30 -8.48
C SER A 48 16.24 1.75 -8.06
N LYS A 49 17.03 2.70 -8.56
CA LYS A 49 16.80 4.13 -8.27
C LYS A 49 15.41 4.58 -8.71
N GLU A 50 14.95 4.09 -9.86
CA GLU A 50 13.62 4.41 -10.38
C GLU A 50 12.53 3.84 -9.49
N SER A 51 12.63 2.56 -9.11
CA SER A 51 11.70 1.91 -8.20
C SER A 51 11.65 2.59 -6.84
N TYR A 52 12.80 2.99 -6.30
CA TYR A 52 12.87 3.73 -5.04
C TYR A 52 12.15 5.09 -5.14
N ASN A 53 12.34 5.82 -6.24
CA ASN A 53 11.64 7.09 -6.46
C ASN A 53 10.12 6.88 -6.58
N ARG A 54 9.67 5.84 -7.30
CA ARG A 54 8.25 5.47 -7.37
C ARG A 54 7.71 5.10 -6.00
N PHE A 55 8.43 4.29 -5.23
CA PHE A 55 8.07 3.91 -3.86
C PHE A 55 7.88 5.15 -2.97
N GLN A 56 8.84 6.08 -3.00
CA GLN A 56 8.76 7.33 -2.25
C GLN A 56 7.54 8.16 -2.66
N LEU A 57 7.29 8.32 -3.96
CA LEU A 57 6.14 9.07 -4.46
C LEU A 57 4.82 8.41 -4.02
N THR A 58 4.69 7.09 -4.18
CA THR A 58 3.51 6.33 -3.76
C THR A 58 3.24 6.53 -2.27
N TYR A 59 4.26 6.37 -1.43
CA TYR A 59 4.10 6.53 0.02
C TYR A 59 3.76 7.97 0.42
N LYS A 60 4.39 8.96 -0.21
CA LYS A 60 4.05 10.39 -0.04
C LYS A 60 2.59 10.64 -0.37
N CYS A 61 2.09 10.11 -1.49
CA CYS A 61 0.69 10.27 -1.89
C CYS A 61 -0.28 9.54 -0.96
N LEU A 62 0.07 8.34 -0.47
CA LEU A 62 -0.73 7.63 0.51
C LEU A 62 -0.86 8.41 1.83
N TYR A 63 0.18 9.15 2.21
CA TYR A 63 0.14 10.01 3.38
C TYR A 63 -0.68 11.28 3.09
N ASP A 64 -0.31 12.04 2.06
CA ASP A 64 -0.88 13.38 1.80
C ASP A 64 -2.35 13.34 1.36
N ASN A 65 -2.78 12.27 0.67
CA ASN A 65 -4.17 12.10 0.23
C ASN A 65 -5.04 11.34 1.25
N SER A 66 -4.54 11.17 2.48
CA SER A 66 -5.29 10.54 3.57
C SER A 66 -6.57 11.33 3.86
N PRO A 67 -7.71 10.70 4.19
CA PRO A 67 -8.96 11.39 4.51
C PRO A 67 -8.86 12.35 5.72
N LEU A 68 -7.80 12.24 6.52
CA LEU A 68 -7.54 13.06 7.70
C LEU A 68 -6.65 14.27 7.40
N ILE A 69 -6.12 14.37 6.18
CA ILE A 69 -5.15 15.39 5.76
C ILE A 69 -5.74 16.14 4.57
N GLU A 70 -5.83 17.46 4.69
CA GLU A 70 -6.28 18.35 3.62
C GLU A 70 -5.07 19.08 3.01
N ASN A 71 -4.17 18.32 2.36
CA ASN A 71 -3.00 18.89 1.69
C ASN A 71 -3.18 18.87 0.18
N ASP A 72 -2.84 19.99 -0.46
CA ASP A 72 -2.66 20.02 -1.91
C ASP A 72 -1.28 19.48 -2.30
N ASN A 73 -1.26 18.36 -3.02
CA ASN A 73 -0.03 17.76 -3.51
C ASN A 73 -0.07 17.56 -5.02
N GLU A 74 0.50 18.54 -5.73
CA GLU A 74 0.55 18.53 -7.19
C GLU A 74 1.40 17.41 -7.77
N ASP A 75 2.42 16.92 -7.05
CA ASP A 75 3.22 15.76 -7.48
C ASP A 75 2.34 14.51 -7.55
N CYS A 76 1.43 14.34 -6.60
CA CYS A 76 0.48 13.23 -6.58
C CYS A 76 -0.58 13.36 -7.66
N TYR A 77 -1.04 14.58 -7.93
CA TYR A 77 -1.98 14.81 -9.03
C TYR A 77 -1.34 14.51 -10.39
N LYS A 78 -0.03 14.76 -10.51
CA LYS A 78 0.79 14.52 -11.70
C LYS A 78 1.45 13.14 -11.75
N ALA A 79 1.13 12.27 -10.80
CA ALA A 79 1.80 10.99 -10.70
C ALA A 79 1.58 10.13 -11.96
N PRO A 80 2.55 9.30 -12.36
CA PRO A 80 2.52 8.59 -13.64
C PRO A 80 1.40 7.55 -13.75
N TRP A 81 0.79 7.14 -12.65
CA TRP A 81 -0.34 6.22 -12.62
C TRP A 81 -1.71 6.92 -12.79
N VAL A 82 -1.75 8.24 -12.79
CA VAL A 82 -3.01 8.98 -12.88
C VAL A 82 -3.47 9.03 -14.33
N ASN A 83 -4.58 8.34 -14.63
CA ASN A 83 -5.26 8.46 -15.90
C ASN A 83 -6.38 9.53 -15.80
N TYR A 84 -6.09 10.74 -16.26
CA TYR A 84 -7.06 11.85 -16.19
C TYR A 84 -8.33 11.59 -17.01
N THR A 85 -8.26 10.81 -18.08
CA THR A 85 -9.43 10.46 -18.89
C THR A 85 -10.40 9.60 -18.08
N ASP A 86 -9.90 8.59 -17.38
CA ASP A 86 -10.72 7.70 -16.54
C ASP A 86 -11.28 8.43 -15.32
N VAL A 87 -10.45 9.26 -14.69
CA VAL A 87 -10.85 10.11 -13.57
C VAL A 87 -11.96 11.07 -14.02
N MET A 88 -11.77 11.81 -15.13
CA MET A 88 -12.76 12.74 -15.66
C MET A 88 -14.08 12.04 -16.01
N THR A 89 -14.01 10.88 -16.66
CA THR A 89 -15.19 10.06 -16.96
C THR A 89 -15.96 9.72 -15.69
N SER A 90 -15.26 9.33 -14.63
CA SER A 90 -15.87 9.01 -13.33
C SER A 90 -16.49 10.23 -12.66
N LEU A 91 -15.83 11.39 -12.72
CA LEU A 91 -16.33 12.65 -12.18
C LEU A 91 -17.60 13.13 -12.89
N VAL A 92 -17.67 12.99 -14.22
CA VAL A 92 -18.86 13.33 -15.00
C VAL A 92 -20.01 12.36 -14.70
N ASN A 93 -19.74 11.06 -14.68
CA ASN A 93 -20.73 10.04 -14.37
C ASN A 93 -21.35 10.21 -12.97
N ASN A 94 -20.52 10.57 -11.99
CA ASN A 94 -20.94 10.83 -10.62
C ASN A 94 -21.50 12.25 -10.42
N LYS A 95 -21.63 13.04 -11.48
CA LYS A 95 -22.14 14.42 -11.46
C LYS A 95 -21.34 15.36 -10.55
N VAL A 96 -20.07 15.05 -10.33
CA VAL A 96 -19.13 15.95 -9.63
C VAL A 96 -18.76 17.11 -10.55
N VAL A 97 -18.59 16.84 -11.84
CA VAL A 97 -18.35 17.85 -12.87
C VAL A 97 -19.66 18.17 -13.59
N ASN A 98 -20.09 19.43 -13.56
CA ASN A 98 -21.28 19.88 -14.27
C ASN A 98 -20.94 20.29 -15.72
N THR A 99 -21.23 19.40 -16.68
CA THR A 99 -20.91 19.64 -18.09
C THR A 99 -21.63 20.85 -18.70
N LYS A 100 -22.70 21.35 -18.09
CA LYS A 100 -23.42 22.54 -18.59
C LYS A 100 -22.68 23.85 -18.36
N GLU A 101 -21.74 23.87 -17.42
CA GLU A 101 -20.95 25.07 -17.08
C GLU A 101 -19.66 25.17 -17.92
N LEU A 102 -19.39 24.16 -18.74
CA LEU A 102 -18.20 24.09 -19.56
C LEU A 102 -18.37 24.79 -20.91
N ASN A 103 -17.28 25.39 -21.39
CA ASN A 103 -17.24 25.92 -22.74
C ASN A 103 -17.08 24.80 -23.78
N GLU A 104 -17.30 25.12 -25.06
CA GLU A 104 -17.22 24.15 -26.16
C GLU A 104 -15.86 23.44 -26.27
N LYS A 105 -14.76 24.12 -25.91
CA LYS A 105 -13.42 23.54 -25.93
C LYS A 105 -13.29 22.48 -24.83
N GLN A 106 -13.73 22.79 -23.62
CA GLN A 106 -13.72 21.88 -22.46
C GLN A 106 -14.65 20.68 -22.67
N LEU A 107 -15.82 20.89 -23.28
CA LEU A 107 -16.74 19.80 -23.65
C LEU A 107 -16.10 18.80 -24.62
N LYS A 108 -15.30 19.27 -25.57
CA LYS A 108 -14.54 18.38 -26.47
C LYS A 108 -13.46 17.61 -25.74
N LEU A 109 -12.80 18.23 -24.75
CA LEU A 109 -11.73 17.62 -23.98
C LEU A 109 -12.20 16.49 -23.06
N ILE A 110 -13.45 16.52 -22.56
CA ILE A 110 -14.01 15.43 -21.74
C ILE A 110 -14.00 14.08 -22.48
N ASN A 111 -14.20 14.10 -23.79
CA ASN A 111 -14.22 12.89 -24.62
C ASN A 111 -12.86 12.61 -25.30
N SER A 112 -11.80 13.32 -24.90
CA SER A 112 -10.46 13.09 -25.43
C SER A 112 -9.92 11.74 -24.92
N PRO A 113 -9.34 10.90 -25.77
CA PRO A 113 -8.70 9.65 -25.32
C PRO A 113 -7.51 9.92 -24.41
N GLU A 114 -6.81 11.03 -24.63
CA GLU A 114 -5.66 11.47 -23.85
C GLU A 114 -5.94 12.86 -23.28
N LEU A 115 -6.40 12.91 -22.03
CA LEU A 115 -6.58 14.17 -21.32
C LEU A 115 -5.31 14.50 -20.53
N GLY A 116 -4.74 15.69 -20.77
CA GLY A 116 -3.57 16.16 -20.03
C GLY A 116 -3.93 16.78 -18.68
N TYR A 117 -2.98 16.79 -17.74
CA TYR A 117 -3.16 17.39 -16.40
C TYR A 117 -3.68 18.84 -16.43
N SER A 118 -3.13 19.68 -17.31
CA SER A 118 -3.51 21.09 -17.40
C SER A 118 -4.96 21.27 -17.84
N ASP A 119 -5.40 20.47 -18.81
CA ASP A 119 -6.77 20.50 -19.32
C ASP A 119 -7.74 19.92 -18.30
N PHE A 120 -7.37 18.81 -17.66
CA PHE A 120 -8.09 18.24 -16.53
C PHE A 120 -8.30 19.26 -15.41
N LYS A 121 -7.22 19.93 -14.96
CA LYS A 121 -7.28 20.96 -13.93
C LYS A 121 -8.16 22.14 -14.34
N SER A 122 -8.10 22.54 -15.60
CA SER A 122 -8.95 23.62 -16.13
C SER A 122 -10.44 23.27 -16.07
N ILE A 123 -10.82 22.02 -16.38
CA ILE A 123 -12.21 21.55 -16.35
C ILE A 123 -12.70 21.46 -14.90
N VAL A 124 -11.92 20.85 -14.01
CA VAL A 124 -12.23 20.70 -12.59
C VAL A 124 -12.45 22.07 -11.95
N ASN A 125 -11.53 23.01 -12.13
CA ASN A 125 -11.64 24.34 -11.54
C ASN A 125 -12.84 25.15 -12.06
N ALA A 126 -13.33 24.84 -13.27
CA ALA A 126 -14.43 25.57 -13.88
C ALA A 126 -15.82 25.08 -13.45
N SER A 127 -15.96 23.79 -13.10
CA SER A 127 -17.29 23.15 -13.02
C SER A 127 -17.42 22.00 -12.02
N SER A 128 -16.37 21.71 -11.24
CA SER A 128 -16.41 20.67 -10.21
C SER A 128 -16.98 21.21 -8.91
N ILE A 129 -17.87 20.43 -8.27
CA ILE A 129 -18.32 20.70 -6.91
C ILE A 129 -17.28 20.31 -5.86
N LEU A 130 -16.32 19.44 -6.21
CA LEU A 130 -15.24 19.01 -5.33
C LEU A 130 -13.92 19.72 -5.72
N PRO A 131 -13.13 20.18 -4.74
CA PRO A 131 -11.79 20.69 -5.00
C PRO A 131 -10.82 19.55 -5.40
N MET A 132 -9.66 19.93 -5.93
CA MET A 132 -8.68 18.99 -6.47
C MET A 132 -8.19 17.97 -5.43
N ASN A 133 -7.85 18.42 -4.22
CA ASN A 133 -7.46 17.57 -3.11
C ASN A 133 -8.54 16.54 -2.73
N GLU A 134 -9.81 16.91 -2.77
CA GLU A 134 -10.90 15.96 -2.51
C GLU A 134 -11.05 14.93 -3.63
N ILE A 135 -10.91 15.32 -4.90
CA ILE A 135 -10.94 14.39 -6.03
C ILE A 135 -9.86 13.31 -5.87
N PHE A 136 -8.65 13.71 -5.46
CA PHE A 136 -7.52 12.81 -5.27
C PHE A 136 -7.46 12.18 -3.87
N SER A 137 -8.41 12.51 -2.98
CA SER A 137 -8.48 11.93 -1.64
C SER A 137 -8.86 10.45 -1.72
N GLN A 138 -8.23 9.66 -0.86
CA GLN A 138 -8.55 8.23 -0.70
C GLN A 138 -10.01 8.00 -0.29
N LYS A 139 -10.68 9.01 0.30
CA LYS A 139 -12.09 8.96 0.69
C LYS A 139 -13.02 8.70 -0.50
N TYR A 140 -12.76 9.33 -1.64
CA TYR A 140 -13.66 9.28 -2.80
C TYR A 140 -13.19 8.32 -3.90
N SER A 141 -11.93 7.93 -3.89
CA SER A 141 -11.37 6.89 -4.78
C SER A 141 -11.54 7.17 -6.28
N TYR A 142 -11.63 8.43 -6.71
CA TYR A 142 -11.66 8.78 -8.14
C TYR A 142 -10.33 8.51 -8.83
N ALA A 143 -9.22 8.72 -8.12
CA ALA A 143 -7.86 8.46 -8.58
C ALA A 143 -7.15 7.53 -7.58
N PRO A 144 -7.38 6.21 -7.63
CA PRO A 144 -6.80 5.27 -6.67
C PRO A 144 -5.28 5.24 -6.79
N ILE A 145 -4.61 5.21 -5.63
CA ILE A 145 -3.15 5.05 -5.57
C ILE A 145 -2.85 3.55 -5.66
N PRO A 146 -2.01 3.11 -6.63
CA PRO A 146 -1.70 1.69 -6.79
C PRO A 146 -0.87 1.15 -5.61
N SER A 147 -0.95 -0.16 -5.38
CA SER A 147 0.03 -0.87 -4.57
C SER A 147 1.42 -0.74 -5.21
N PHE A 148 2.44 -0.53 -4.39
CA PHE A 148 3.82 -0.55 -4.88
C PHE A 148 4.26 -2.00 -5.10
N GLU A 149 4.67 -2.30 -6.33
CA GLU A 149 5.22 -3.60 -6.73
C GLU A 149 6.48 -3.37 -7.59
N ASP A 150 7.50 -4.19 -7.35
CA ASP A 150 8.75 -4.19 -8.12
C ASP A 150 9.25 -5.61 -8.27
N THR A 151 9.34 -6.08 -9.52
CA THR A 151 9.77 -7.45 -9.85
C THR A 151 11.26 -7.67 -9.66
N ASP A 152 12.05 -6.58 -9.69
CA ASP A 152 13.51 -6.63 -9.62
C ASP A 152 14.01 -6.34 -8.19
N ALA A 153 13.09 -6.16 -7.24
CA ALA A 153 13.44 -5.94 -5.84
C ALA A 153 14.05 -7.20 -5.23
N SER A 154 15.09 -7.03 -4.42
CA SER A 154 15.69 -8.11 -3.63
C SER A 154 15.73 -7.76 -2.15
N LEU A 155 15.82 -8.78 -1.30
CA LEU A 155 15.95 -8.62 0.14
C LEU A 155 17.15 -9.42 0.64
N ASP A 156 18.08 -8.71 1.27
CA ASP A 156 19.22 -9.32 1.95
C ASP A 156 18.92 -9.45 3.45
N PHE A 157 19.14 -10.67 3.97
CA PHE A 157 19.13 -10.95 5.40
C PHE A 157 20.56 -11.02 5.91
N ILE A 158 21.01 -9.97 6.59
CA ILE A 158 22.38 -9.90 7.12
C ILE A 158 22.33 -10.20 8.62
N LEU A 159 22.80 -11.40 8.99
CA LEU A 159 22.97 -11.78 10.40
C LEU A 159 24.15 -10.98 10.99
N ASN A 160 23.86 -10.22 12.05
CA ASN A 160 24.89 -9.56 12.84
C ASN A 160 25.75 -10.67 13.50
N LYS A 161 27.08 -10.55 13.46
CA LYS A 161 28.01 -11.54 14.05
C LYS A 161 28.59 -11.02 15.35
#